data_AF-A0A0W8FIH2-F1
#
_entry.id   AF-A0A0W8FIH2-F1
#
_cell.length_a   1.000
_cell.length_b   1.000
_cell.length_c   1.000
_cell.angle_alpha   90.00
_cell.angle_beta   90.00
_cell.angle_gamma   90.00
#
_symmetry.space_group_name_H-M   'P 1'
#
loop_
_entity.id
_entity.type
_entity.pdbx_description
1 polymer ?
#
loop_
_entity_poly.entity_id
_entity_poly.type
_entity_poly.pdbx_seq_one_letter_code
_entity_poly.pdbx_strand_id
1 'polypeptide(L)' 'MDRIIGGYAGVGAVLGMIFGLLLLGLPGVLIGAVVGMAIGWYVGEKSRE' A
#
# COMPACT_ATOMS: atom_id res chain seq x y z
N MET A 1 16.04 -0.13 11.15
CA MET A 1 15.10 -1.23 10.82
C MET A 1 13.77 -0.73 10.24
N ASP A 2 13.52 0.58 10.22
CA ASP A 2 12.27 1.20 9.74
C ASP A 2 12.14 1.29 8.21
N ARG A 3 13.27 1.17 7.50
CA ARG A 3 13.30 1.24 6.03
C ARG A 3 12.59 0.08 5.34
N ILE A 4 12.55 -1.11 5.97
CA ILE A 4 11.92 -2.30 5.39
C ILE A 4 10.40 -2.16 5.45
N ILE A 5 9.86 -1.79 6.62
CA ILE A 5 8.42 -1.52 6.79
C ILE A 5 7.98 -0.35 5.91
N GLY A 6 8.76 0.74 5.88
CA GLY A 6 8.50 1.86 4.97
C GLY A 6 8.53 1.45 3.49
N GLY A 7 9.40 0.52 3.13
CA GLY A 7 9.48 -0.06 1.79
C GLY A 7 8.21 -0.83 1.40
N TYR A 8 7.74 -1.75 2.27
CA TYR A 8 6.51 -2.49 2.01
C TYR A 8 5.27 -1.61 1.99
N ALA A 9 5.17 -0.64 2.91
CA ALA A 9 4.08 0.35 2.89
C ALA A 9 4.09 1.21 1.62
N GLY A 10 5.27 1.61 1.13
CA GLY A 10 5.42 2.36 -0.12
C GLY A 10 5.02 1.54 -1.36
N VAL A 11 5.49 0.29 -1.47
CA VAL A 11 5.09 -0.61 -2.56
C VAL A 11 3.59 -0.88 -2.52
N GLY A 12 3.04 -1.11 -1.33
CA GLY A 12 1.61 -1.29 -1.10
C GLY A 12 0.81 -0.08 -1.59
N ALA A 13 1.21 1.14 -1.23
CA ALA A 13 0.54 2.37 -1.66
C ALA A 13 0.52 2.53 -3.20
N VAL A 14 1.64 2.23 -3.87
CA VAL A 14 1.74 2.33 -5.34
C VAL A 14 0.84 1.30 -6.03
N LEU A 15 0.89 0.03 -5.59
CA LEU A 15 0.02 -1.02 -6.12
C LEU A 15 -1.46 -0.71 -5.87
N GLY A 16 -1.75 -0.20 -4.68
CA GLY A 16 -3.07 0.27 -4.29
C GLY A 16 -3.58 1.39 -5.19
N MET A 17 -2.77 2.41 -5.49
CA MET A 17 -3.12 3.46 -6.45
C MET A 17 -3.47 2.91 -7.83
N ILE A 18 -2.67 1.97 -8.35
CA ILE A 18 -2.87 1.38 -9.67
C ILE A 18 -4.20 0.60 -9.73
N PHE A 19 -4.46 -0.25 -8.73
CA PHE A 19 -5.71 -1.00 -8.66
C PHE A 19 -6.92 -0.09 -8.41
N GLY A 20 -6.76 0.92 -7.57
CA GLY A 20 -7.78 1.94 -7.31
C GLY A 20 -8.17 2.67 -8.59
N LEU A 21 -7.18 3.10 -9.38
CA LEU A 21 -7.39 3.72 -10.69
C LEU A 21 -8.13 2.79 -11.65
N LEU A 22 -7.73 1.52 -11.69
CA LEU A 22 -8.29 0.52 -12.60
C LEU A 22 -9.77 0.23 -12.29
N LEU A 23 -10.14 0.15 -11.01
CA LEU A 23 -11.48 -0.28 -10.57
C LEU A 23 -12.48 0.87 -10.43
N LEU A 24 -12.04 2.04 -9.97
CA LEU A 24 -12.91 3.15 -9.58
C LEU A 24 -12.50 4.48 -10.25
N GLY A 25 -11.52 4.47 -11.16
CA GLY A 25 -11.02 5.68 -11.81
C GLY A 25 -10.25 6.59 -10.84
N LEU A 26 -10.19 7.90 -11.15
CA LEU A 26 -9.48 8.88 -10.32
C LEU A 26 -9.82 8.84 -8.81
N PRO A 27 -11.10 8.76 -8.37
CA PRO A 27 -11.39 8.73 -6.94
C PRO A 27 -10.90 7.44 -6.26
N GLY A 28 -10.75 6.35 -7.03
CA GLY A 28 -10.16 5.11 -6.56
C GLY A 28 -8.69 5.20 -6.20
N VAL A 29 -7.94 6.13 -6.81
CA VAL A 29 -6.50 6.28 -6.60
C VAL A 29 -6.18 6.54 -5.13
N LEU A 30 -6.89 7.47 -4.49
CA LEU A 30 -6.66 7.84 -3.09
C LEU A 30 -7.05 6.70 -2.13
N ILE A 31 -8.20 6.07 -2.38
CA ILE A 31 -8.68 4.94 -1.56
C ILE A 31 -7.71 3.78 -1.69
N GLY A 32 -7.30 3.47 -2.92
CA GLY A 32 -6.32 2.44 -3.24
C GLY A 32 -4.98 2.70 -2.55
N ALA A 33 -4.47 3.92 -2.60
CA ALA A 33 -3.21 4.29 -1.94
C ALA A 33 -3.24 4.00 -0.44
N VAL A 34 -4.31 4.40 0.25
CA VAL A 34 -4.45 4.23 1.70
C VAL A 34 -4.58 2.75 2.07
N VAL A 35 -5.43 2.01 1.36
CA VAL A 35 -5.62 0.57 1.59
C VAL A 35 -4.34 -0.19 1.31
N GLY A 36 -3.67 0.11 0.19
CA GLY A 36 -2.40 -0.49 -0.18
C GLY A 36 -1.30 -0.22 0.83
N MET A 37 -1.21 1.01 1.35
CA MET A 37 -0.26 1.38 2.41
C MET A 37 -0.49 0.57 3.69
N ALA A 38 -1.75 0.42 4.10
CA ALA A 38 -2.11 -0.35 5.29
C ALA A 38 -1.75 -1.83 5.15
N ILE A 39 -2.01 -2.43 3.98
CA ILE A 39 -1.62 -3.82 3.68
C ILE A 39 -0.09 -3.96 3.67
N GLY A 40 0.61 -3.04 3.01
CA GLY A 40 2.07 -3.04 2.95
C GLY A 40 2.71 -2.91 4.33
N TRP A 41 2.14 -2.05 5.19
CA TRP A 41 2.55 -1.94 6.58
C TRP A 41 2.32 -3.25 7.34
N TYR A 42 1.12 -3.84 7.26
CA TYR A 42 0.78 -5.10 7.90
C TYR A 42 1.70 -6.27 7.48
N VAL A 43 2.01 -6.37 6.18
CA VAL A 43 2.95 -7.38 5.66
C VAL A 43 4.37 -7.14 6.17
N GLY A 44 4.81 -5.89 6.22
CA GLY A 44 6.11 -5.52 6.76
C GLY A 44 6.24 -5.79 8.26
N GLU A 45 5.17 -5.56 9.02
CA GLU A 45 5.06 -5.88 10.45
C GLU A 45 5.13 -7.40 10.68
N LYS A 46 4.34 -8.17 9.94
CA LYS A 46 4.29 -9.64 10.04
C LYS A 46 5.61 -10.30 9.63
N SER A 47 6.36 -9.69 8.72
CA SER A 47 7.68 -10.19 8.31
C SER A 47 8.77 -9.96 9.37
N ARG A 48 8.44 -9.32 10.50
CA ARG A 48 9.32 -9.19 11.68
C ARG A 48 9.09 -10.27 12.74
N GLU A 49 7.97 -11.00 12.68
CA GLU A 49 7.70 -12.17 13.53
C GLU A 49 8.40 -13.42 12.98
#